data_AF-A0A1N6RW91-F1
#
_entry.id   AF-A0A1N6RW91-F1
#
_cell.length_a   1.000
_cell.length_b   1.000
_cell.length_c   1.000
_cell.angle_alpha   90.00
_cell.angle_beta   90.00
_cell.angle_gamma   90.00
#
_symmetry.space_group_name_H-M   'P 1'
#
loop_
_entity.id
_entity.type
_entity.pdbx_description
1 polymer ?
#
loop_
_entity_poly.entity_id
_entity_poly.type
_entity_poly.pdbx_seq_one_letter_code
_entity_poly.pdbx_strand_id
1 'polypeptide(L)'
;METGIKRTQRDYTLAFKLAVVEQVEKGELTYKQAQERYGIQGRSTVLVWLRKHGRQSWGAMAHYGRMSDPAQSPNSQTLTPEQRIKELEVQLKEAREKSQFFEAVIEVLKKDYG
;
A
#
# COMPACT_ATOMS: atom_id res chain seq x y z
N MET A 1 18.88 -42.95 -7.58
CA MET A 1 17.47 -42.54 -7.67
C MET A 1 17.02 -42.19 -6.27
N GLU A 2 17.12 -40.91 -5.89
CA GLU A 2 16.72 -40.47 -4.56
C GLU A 2 15.21 -40.31 -4.55
N THR A 3 14.55 -41.20 -3.81
CA THR A 3 13.11 -41.28 -3.67
C THR A 3 12.59 -39.94 -3.16
N GLY A 4 11.88 -39.22 -4.03
CA GLY A 4 11.26 -37.95 -3.72
C GLY A 4 10.21 -38.13 -2.63
N ILE A 5 10.62 -37.95 -1.38
CA ILE A 5 9.72 -37.84 -0.24
C ILE A 5 8.74 -36.72 -0.61
N LYS A 6 7.48 -37.08 -0.87
CA LYS A 6 6.41 -36.08 -1.00
C LYS A 6 6.34 -35.37 0.35
N ARG A 7 6.93 -34.18 0.37
CA ARG A 7 7.13 -33.42 1.59
C ARG A 7 5.78 -32.84 1.99
N THR A 8 5.17 -33.48 2.99
CA THR A 8 3.91 -33.09 3.62
C THR A 8 3.88 -31.60 3.92
N GLN A 9 2.72 -31.00 3.66
CA GLN A 9 2.32 -29.65 3.99
C GLN A 9 2.76 -29.29 5.42
N ARG A 10 3.89 -28.58 5.57
CA ARG A 10 4.21 -27.91 6.83
C ARG A 10 3.24 -26.75 6.96
N ASP A 11 2.29 -26.88 7.88
CA ASP A 11 1.41 -25.78 8.23
C ASP A 11 2.22 -24.74 9.01
N TYR A 12 2.69 -23.72 8.28
CA TYR A 12 3.35 -22.58 8.87
C TYR A 12 2.35 -21.78 9.70
N THR A 13 2.66 -21.54 10.97
CA THR A 13 1.84 -20.72 11.86
C THR A 13 1.75 -19.28 11.33
N LEU A 14 0.66 -18.58 11.65
CA LEU A 14 0.50 -17.19 11.21
C LEU A 14 1.64 -16.30 11.73
N ALA A 15 2.03 -16.46 13.00
CA ALA A 15 3.14 -15.72 13.60
C ALA A 15 4.46 -15.92 12.82
N PHE A 16 4.75 -17.16 12.41
CA PHE A 16 5.91 -17.45 11.59
C PHE A 16 5.87 -16.75 10.23
N LYS A 17 4.72 -16.78 9.55
CA LYS A 17 4.53 -16.09 8.27
C LYS A 17 4.78 -14.59 8.39
N LEU A 18 4.26 -13.96 9.44
CA LEU A 18 4.44 -12.54 9.71
C LEU A 18 5.90 -12.18 10.01
N ALA A 19 6.59 -12.98 10.83
CA ALA A 19 8.01 -12.75 11.14
C ALA A 19 8.90 -12.83 9.89
N VAL A 20 8.65 -13.80 9.01
CA VAL A 20 9.38 -13.92 7.73
C VAL A 20 9.10 -12.73 6.82
N VAL A 21 7.83 -12.29 6.73
CA VAL A 21 7.46 -11.11 5.93
C VAL A 21 8.11 -9.84 6.46
N GLU A 22 8.09 -9.63 7.78
CA GLU A 22 8.68 -8.46 8.42
C GLU A 22 10.18 -8.32 8.12
N GLN A 23 10.95 -9.40 8.27
CA GLN A 23 12.39 -9.36 8.00
C GLN A 23 12.68 -9.09 6.51
N VAL A 24 11.86 -9.63 5.60
CA VAL A 24 12.01 -9.37 4.16
C VAL A 24 11.66 -7.93 3.83
N GLU A 25 10.62 -7.34 4.44
CA GLU A 25 10.26 -5.93 4.24
C GLU A 25 11.27 -4.96 4.85
N LYS A 26 11.93 -5.34 5.96
CA LYS A 26 13.07 -4.61 6.51
C LYS A 26 14.32 -4.65 5.63
N GLY A 27 14.36 -5.56 4.65
CA GLY A 27 15.51 -5.75 3.77
C GLY A 27 16.66 -6.55 4.40
N GLU A 28 16.44 -7.19 5.56
CA GLU A 28 17.44 -8.03 6.24
C GLU A 28 17.78 -9.29 5.44
N LEU A 29 16.81 -9.76 4.64
CA LEU A 29 16.95 -10.89 3.73
C LEU A 29 16.02 -10.76 2.53
N THR A 30 16.47 -11.27 1.39
CA THR A 30 15.61 -11.42 0.21
C THR A 30 14.66 -12.60 0.40
N TYR A 31 13.55 -12.63 -0.34
CA TYR A 31 12.61 -13.76 -0.30
C TYR A 31 13.27 -15.12 -0.63
N LYS A 32 14.31 -15.13 -1.48
CA LYS A 32 15.08 -16.34 -1.82
C LYS A 32 15.92 -16.80 -0.63
N GLN A 33 16.60 -15.88 0.04
CA GLN A 33 17.38 -16.16 1.24
C GLN A 33 16.47 -16.60 2.40
N ALA A 34 15.31 -15.98 2.56
CA ALA A 34 14.29 -16.41 3.52
C ALA A 34 13.85 -17.85 3.25
N GLN A 35 13.61 -18.20 1.99
CA GLN A 35 13.21 -19.54 1.62
C GLN A 35 14.25 -20.59 2.01
N GLU A 36 15.52 -20.34 1.70
CA GLU A 36 16.64 -21.24 2.01
C GLU A 36 16.89 -21.32 3.52
N ARG A 37 17.02 -20.17 4.19
CA ARG A 37 17.29 -20.07 5.64
C ARG A 37 16.23 -20.77 6.49
N TYR A 38 14.96 -20.63 6.11
CA TYR A 38 13.84 -21.18 6.85
C TYR A 38 13.37 -22.55 6.33
N GLY A 39 14.04 -23.12 5.32
CA GLY A 39 13.66 -24.40 4.72
C GLY A 39 12.23 -24.39 4.17
N ILE A 40 11.81 -23.26 3.59
CA ILE A 40 10.48 -23.11 3.01
C ILE A 40 10.46 -23.85 1.67
N GLN A 41 9.56 -24.82 1.57
CA GLN A 41 9.58 -25.76 0.46
C GLN A 41 9.07 -25.18 -0.86
N GLY A 42 8.06 -24.31 -0.80
CA GLY A 42 7.48 -23.72 -2.00
C GLY A 42 8.27 -22.51 -2.46
N ARG A 43 8.73 -22.55 -3.73
CA ARG A 43 9.51 -21.47 -4.36
C ARG A 43 8.78 -20.12 -4.36
N SER A 44 7.45 -20.17 -4.36
CA SER A 44 6.57 -19.00 -4.34
C SER A 44 5.92 -18.75 -2.98
N THR A 45 6.13 -19.61 -1.97
CA THR A 45 5.43 -19.52 -0.68
C THR A 45 5.71 -18.20 0.03
N VAL A 46 6.98 -17.77 0.07
CA VAL A 46 7.37 -16.47 0.66
C VAL A 46 6.74 -15.31 -0.11
N LEU A 47 6.70 -15.39 -1.45
CA LEU A 47 6.05 -14.38 -2.29
C LEU A 47 4.53 -14.32 -2.08
N VAL A 48 3.89 -15.46 -1.82
CA VAL A 48 2.47 -15.52 -1.46
C VAL A 48 2.22 -14.87 -0.10
N TRP A 49 3.10 -15.09 0.88
CA TRP A 49 2.99 -14.42 2.18
C TRP A 49 3.22 -12.92 2.08
N LEU A 50 4.21 -12.48 1.30
CA LEU A 50 4.43 -11.06 1.02
C LEU A 50 3.21 -10.40 0.38
N ARG A 51 2.53 -11.07 -0.57
CA ARG A 51 1.29 -10.53 -1.17
C ARG A 51 0.11 -10.49 -0.19
N LYS A 52 0.00 -11.46 0.71
CA LYS A 52 -1.13 -11.59 1.63
C LYS A 52 -0.96 -10.78 2.93
N HIS A 53 0.26 -10.65 3.39
CA HIS A 53 0.61 -10.10 4.70
C HIS A 53 1.61 -8.93 4.63
N GLY A 54 2.17 -8.62 3.46
CA GLY A 54 3.05 -7.47 3.28
C GLY A 54 2.26 -6.16 3.31
N ARG A 55 2.94 -5.11 3.77
CA ARG A 55 2.44 -3.73 3.84
C ARG A 55 2.67 -3.00 2.53
N GLN A 56 3.64 -3.46 1.73
CA GLN A 56 3.86 -2.99 0.37
C GLN A 56 2.79 -3.65 -0.52
N SER A 57 1.99 -2.86 -1.24
CA SER A 57 0.89 -3.33 -2.08
C SER A 57 1.39 -4.06 -3.33
N TRP A 58 1.96 -5.26 -3.15
CA TRP A 58 2.49 -6.11 -4.21
C TRP A 58 1.44 -6.62 -5.22
N GLY A 59 0.16 -6.41 -4.93
CA GLY A 59 -0.96 -6.77 -5.82
C GLY A 59 -1.04 -5.90 -7.08
N ALA A 60 -0.71 -4.61 -6.99
CA ALA A 60 -0.80 -3.71 -8.14
C ALA A 60 0.25 -4.01 -9.23
N MET A 61 1.43 -4.51 -8.84
CA MET A 61 2.53 -4.82 -9.76
C MET A 61 2.43 -6.22 -10.39
N ALA A 62 1.47 -7.05 -9.96
CA ALA A 62 1.21 -8.36 -10.56
C ALA A 62 0.34 -8.29 -11.83
N HIS A 63 -0.23 -7.12 -12.16
CA HIS A 63 -1.06 -6.92 -13.34
C HIS A 63 -0.30 -6.91 -14.67
N TYR A 64 1.03 -6.88 -14.66
CA TYR A 64 1.83 -7.00 -15.89
C TYR A 64 1.89 -8.43 -16.45
N GLY A 65 1.31 -9.43 -15.77
CA GLY A 65 1.42 -10.85 -16.16
C GLY A 65 0.10 -11.62 -16.36
N ARG A 66 -1.07 -11.01 -16.16
CA ARG A 66 -2.36 -11.65 -16.44
C ARG A 66 -3.23 -10.76 -17.31
N MET A 67 -3.23 -11.03 -18.61
CA MET A 67 -4.41 -10.80 -19.43
C MET A 67 -5.48 -11.80 -18.95
N SER A 68 -6.43 -11.37 -18.10
CA SER A 68 -7.84 -11.79 -18.13
C SER A 68 -8.59 -11.19 -16.93
N ASP A 69 -9.77 -10.65 -17.23
CA ASP A 69 -10.91 -10.31 -16.37
C ASP A 69 -10.93 -8.96 -15.60
N PRO A 70 -11.74 -7.98 -16.06
CA PRO A 70 -11.95 -6.68 -15.42
C PRO A 70 -13.08 -6.73 -14.40
N ALA A 71 -13.06 -7.70 -13.48
CA ALA A 71 -14.12 -7.85 -12.49
C ALA A 71 -13.56 -8.36 -11.16
N GLN A 72 -13.07 -7.42 -10.34
CA GLN A 72 -13.12 -7.40 -8.87
C GLN A 72 -11.89 -6.68 -8.30
N SER A 73 -12.01 -5.37 -8.16
CA SER A 73 -11.28 -4.63 -7.13
C SER A 73 -12.24 -4.42 -5.95
N PRO A 74 -11.96 -4.96 -4.74
CA PRO A 74 -12.66 -4.55 -3.56
C PRO A 74 -12.07 -3.22 -3.10
N ASN A 75 -12.77 -2.15 -3.44
CA ASN A 75 -12.99 -0.98 -2.59
C ASN A 75 -11.75 -0.41 -1.86
N SER A 76 -10.85 0.20 -2.61
CA SER A 76 -10.17 1.41 -2.15
C SER A 76 -10.45 2.49 -3.18
N GLN A 77 -11.47 3.32 -2.93
CA GLN A 77 -11.70 4.57 -3.65
C GLN A 77 -10.56 5.55 -3.33
N THR A 78 -9.34 5.22 -3.75
CA THR A 78 -8.29 6.21 -3.87
C THR A 78 -8.66 7.02 -5.10
N LEU A 79 -9.25 8.19 -4.88
CA LEU A 79 -9.43 9.20 -5.92
C LEU A 79 -8.16 9.22 -6.78
N THR A 80 -8.36 9.19 -8.10
CA THR A 80 -7.24 9.33 -9.03
C THR A 80 -6.44 10.57 -8.64
N PRO A 81 -5.10 10.55 -8.77
CA PRO A 81 -4.26 11.68 -8.36
C PRO A 81 -4.73 13.00 -8.96
N GLU A 82 -5.28 12.98 -10.17
CA GLU A 82 -5.89 14.15 -10.84
C GLU A 82 -7.15 14.68 -10.14
N GLN A 83 -8.03 13.79 -9.67
CA GLN A 83 -9.22 14.19 -8.90
C GLN A 83 -8.82 14.85 -7.58
N ARG A 84 -7.78 14.34 -6.92
CA ARG A 84 -7.26 14.92 -5.68
C ARG A 84 -6.63 16.30 -5.91
N ILE A 85 -5.90 16.47 -7.01
CA ILE A 85 -5.33 17.78 -7.39
C ILE A 85 -6.46 18.79 -7.60
N LYS A 86 -7.48 18.43 -8.38
CA LYS A 86 -8.62 19.32 -8.65
C LYS A 86 -9.37 19.71 -7.37
N GLU A 87 -9.58 18.77 -6.45
CA GLU A 87 -10.22 19.05 -5.16
C GLU A 87 -9.39 20.03 -4.32
N LEU A 88 -8.07 19.81 -4.25
CA LEU A 88 -7.17 20.70 -3.50
C LEU A 88 -7.09 22.10 -4.11
N GLU A 89 -7.11 22.23 -5.44
CA GLU A 89 -7.16 23.52 -6.12
C GLU A 89 -8.44 24.30 -5.78
N VAL A 90 -9.58 23.61 -5.72
CA VAL A 90 -10.87 24.21 -5.30
C VAL A 90 -10.81 24.67 -3.85
N GLN A 91 -10.29 23.84 -2.94
CA GLN A 91 -10.15 24.20 -1.53
C GLN A 91 -9.21 25.40 -1.33
N LEU A 92 -8.11 25.47 -2.08
CA LEU A 92 -7.18 26.61 -2.03
C LEU A 92 -7.84 27.90 -2.51
N LYS A 93 -8.67 27.84 -3.55
CA LYS A 93 -9.41 29.01 -4.05
C LYS A 93 -10.40 29.51 -3.00
N GLU A 94 -11.19 28.61 -2.43
CA GLU A 94 -12.18 28.97 -1.40
C GLU A 94 -11.52 29.55 -0.15
N ALA A 95 -10.41 28.97 0.30
CA ALA A 95 -9.66 29.48 1.45
C ALA A 95 -9.11 30.90 1.18
N ARG A 96 -8.57 31.16 -0.02
CA ARG A 96 -8.08 32.49 -0.40
C ARG A 96 -9.19 33.53 -0.44
N GLU A 97 -10.34 33.20 -1.03
CA GLU A 97 -11.49 34.11 -1.08
C GLU A 97 -11.99 34.46 0.32
N LYS A 98 -12.07 33.45 1.22
CA LYS A 98 -12.41 33.68 2.63
C LYS A 98 -11.39 34.59 3.32
N SER A 99 -10.09 34.37 3.14
CA SER A 99 -9.05 35.21 3.73
C SER A 99 -9.14 36.66 3.26
N GLN A 100 -9.31 36.90 1.96
CA GLN A 100 -9.46 38.25 1.41
C GLN A 100 -10.71 38.96 1.95
N PHE A 101 -11.82 38.24 2.07
CA PHE A 101 -13.04 38.76 2.67
C PHE A 101 -12.81 39.18 4.13
N PHE A 102 -12.19 38.32 4.94
CA PHE A 102 -11.91 38.64 6.34
C PHE A 102 -10.94 39.80 6.49
N GLU A 103 -9.94 39.90 5.62
CA GLU A 103 -8.99 41.01 5.60
C GLU A 103 -9.71 42.35 5.31
N ALA A 104 -10.59 42.38 4.32
CA ALA A 104 -11.40 43.56 4.01
C ALA A 104 -12.33 43.96 5.18
N VAL A 105 -12.96 42.98 5.84
CA VAL A 105 -13.78 43.24 7.04
C VAL A 105 -12.93 43.84 8.16
N ILE A 106 -11.72 43.31 8.38
CA ILE A 106 -10.79 43.84 9.39
C ILE A 106 -10.36 45.27 9.04
N GLU A 107 -10.10 45.59 7.77
CA GLU A 107 -9.76 46.96 7.36
C GLU A 107 -10.89 47.95 7.63
N VAL A 108 -12.14 47.60 7.32
CA VAL A 108 -13.30 48.45 7.62
C VAL A 108 -13.45 48.65 9.13
N LEU A 109 -13.34 47.59 9.92
CA LEU A 109 -13.40 47.70 11.38
C LEU A 109 -12.29 48.57 11.95
N LYS A 110 -11.06 48.47 11.43
CA LYS A 110 -9.95 49.35 11.82
C LYS A 110 -10.21 50.80 11.45
N LYS A 111 -10.92 51.05 10.35
CA LYS A 111 -11.24 52.41 9.89
C LYS A 111 -12.37 53.05 10.70
N ASP A 112 -13.36 52.26 11.12
CA ASP A 112 -14.53 52.76 11.85
C ASP A 112 -14.31 52.86 13.36
N TYR A 113 -13.36 52.09 13.92
CA TYR A 113 -13.06 52.04 15.35
C TYR A 113 -11.61 52.43 15.71
N GLY A 114 -10.82 52.90 14.74
CA GLY A 114 -9.44 53.37 14.91
C GLY A 114 -9.32 54.89 15.01
#